data_AF-A0A9D6FPM0-F1
#
_entry.id   AF-A0A9D6FPM0-F1
#
_cell.length_a   1.000
_cell.length_b   1.000
_cell.length_c   1.000
_cell.angle_alpha   90.00
_cell.angle_beta   90.00
_cell.angle_gamma   90.00
#
_symmetry.space_group_name_H-M   'P 1'
#
loop_
_entity.id
_entity.type
_entity.pdbx_description
1 polymer ?
#
loop_
_entity_poly.entity_id
_entity_poly.type
_entity_poly.pdbx_seq_one_letter_code
_entity_poly.pdbx_strand_id
1 'polypeptide(L)'
;MQTDCSGVLLLAIAVAGVFLLVWGTRWRPKGDVLTGDLASVAESLGGEVATDPSRALPFIRFTRAGAKGFFLRWRSGSTAVTSVEISVPAGGTAELISRGSRFAGDASYDWADGERPCGVKGDAAWLAKLEEGGWFRFAEDLLAWAGAAIRLRTDRERLTLEVDSVVKKDRVQGLMGFMDAFVRIVQTGMDPGRVDVVEADLAAPGGVCQVCTSPLAETVVRCAKCGTPHHADCWKYLGKCSTYGCGETETAV
;
A
#
# COMPACT_ATOMS: atom_id res chain seq x y z
N MET A 1 -45.15 -14.23 11.38
CA MET A 1 -44.43 -14.24 10.08
C MET A 1 -42.99 -14.63 10.36
N GLN A 2 -42.65 -15.91 10.21
CA GLN A 2 -41.27 -16.40 10.25
C GLN A 2 -40.71 -16.26 8.84
N THR A 3 -39.77 -15.32 8.64
CA THR A 3 -39.02 -15.20 7.39
C THR A 3 -37.97 -16.30 7.35
N ASP A 4 -38.06 -17.12 6.31
CA ASP A 4 -37.20 -18.28 6.07
C ASP A 4 -35.76 -17.82 5.71
N CYS A 5 -34.87 -17.78 6.71
CA CYS A 5 -33.47 -17.34 6.54
C CYS A 5 -32.60 -18.33 5.73
N SER A 6 -33.13 -19.52 5.43
CA SER A 6 -32.43 -20.63 4.79
C SER A 6 -31.96 -20.30 3.36
N GLY A 7 -32.75 -19.50 2.63
CA GLY A 7 -32.44 -19.12 1.24
C GLY A 7 -31.30 -18.10 1.11
N VAL A 8 -31.15 -17.22 2.09
CA VAL A 8 -30.14 -16.14 2.06
C VAL A 8 -28.73 -16.71 2.28
N LEU A 9 -28.60 -17.71 3.16
CA LEU A 9 -27.31 -18.34 3.46
C LEU A 9 -26.77 -19.15 2.27
N LEU A 10 -27.63 -19.88 1.56
CA LEU A 10 -27.24 -20.64 0.37
C LEU A 10 -26.81 -19.72 -0.78
N LEU A 11 -27.48 -18.58 -0.96
CA LEU A 11 -27.10 -17.59 -1.97
C LEU A 11 -25.74 -16.93 -1.64
N ALA A 12 -25.49 -16.61 -0.37
CA ALA A 12 -24.22 -16.04 0.08
C ALA A 12 -23.03 -17.00 -0.14
N ILE A 13 -23.22 -18.29 0.14
CA ILE A 13 -22.20 -19.33 -0.10
C ILE A 13 -21.93 -19.52 -1.60
N ALA A 14 -22.98 -19.52 -2.43
CA ALA A 14 -22.84 -19.64 -3.89
C ALA A 14 -22.11 -18.43 -4.49
N VAL A 15 -22.43 -17.21 -4.06
CA VAL A 15 -21.75 -15.98 -4.51
C VAL A 15 -20.28 -15.98 -4.06
N ALA A 16 -19.98 -16.37 -2.82
CA ALA A 16 -18.61 -16.49 -2.33
C ALA A 16 -17.80 -17.55 -3.10
N GLY A 17 -18.41 -18.69 -3.44
CA GLY A 17 -17.78 -19.75 -4.22
C GLY A 17 -17.45 -19.32 -5.66
N VAL A 18 -18.36 -18.59 -6.32
CA VAL A 18 -18.12 -18.02 -7.66
C VAL A 18 -17.07 -16.91 -7.59
N PHE A 19 -17.07 -16.08 -6.55
CA PHE A 19 -16.05 -15.05 -6.35
C PHE A 19 -14.65 -15.65 -6.21
N LEU A 20 -14.49 -16.72 -5.43
CA LEU A 20 -13.20 -17.42 -5.26
C LEU A 20 -12.74 -18.11 -6.56
N LEU A 21 -13.65 -18.66 -7.36
CA LEU A 21 -13.34 -19.27 -8.66
C LEU A 21 -12.95 -18.24 -9.73
N VAL A 22 -13.58 -17.08 -9.75
CA VAL A 22 -13.27 -16.00 -10.70
C VAL A 22 -12.02 -15.23 -10.29
N TRP A 23 -11.75 -15.06 -8.99
CA TRP A 23 -10.50 -14.47 -8.52
C TRP A 23 -9.28 -15.38 -8.73
N GLY A 24 -9.42 -16.70 -8.56
CA GLY A 24 -8.34 -17.66 -8.79
C GLY A 24 -7.93 -17.86 -10.25
N THR A 25 -8.71 -17.34 -11.22
CA THR A 25 -8.48 -17.59 -12.65
C THR A 25 -7.79 -16.43 -13.38
N ARG A 26 -7.73 -15.22 -12.82
CA ARG A 26 -7.30 -14.04 -13.59
C ARG A 26 -5.78 -13.87 -13.73
N TRP A 27 -4.96 -14.71 -13.10
CA TRP A 27 -3.51 -14.63 -13.27
C TRP A 27 -2.82 -15.98 -13.07
N ARG A 28 -2.71 -16.81 -14.13
CA ARG A 28 -2.03 -18.11 -14.10
C ARG A 28 -0.67 -18.05 -14.79
N PRO A 29 0.45 -17.84 -14.08
CA PRO A 29 1.78 -18.06 -14.62
C PRO A 29 1.93 -19.53 -15.04
N LYS A 30 2.07 -19.81 -16.35
CA LYS A 30 2.35 -21.14 -16.90
C LYS A 30 3.85 -21.45 -16.84
N GLY A 31 4.39 -21.56 -15.63
CA GLY A 31 5.82 -21.47 -15.41
C GLY A 31 6.43 -22.43 -14.41
N ASP A 32 7.66 -22.88 -14.69
CA ASP A 32 8.48 -23.62 -13.73
C ASP A 32 8.93 -22.70 -12.58
N VAL A 33 8.94 -23.21 -11.35
CA VAL A 33 9.45 -22.45 -10.20
C VAL A 33 10.95 -22.59 -10.11
N LEU A 34 11.60 -21.47 -9.78
CA LEU A 34 13.02 -21.45 -9.50
C LEU A 34 13.20 -21.60 -7.99
N THR A 35 13.37 -22.85 -7.55
CA THR A 35 13.56 -23.27 -6.15
C THR A 35 14.97 -22.99 -5.64
N GLY A 36 15.53 -21.82 -5.92
CA GLY A 36 16.78 -21.39 -5.30
C GLY A 36 16.68 -21.38 -3.77
N ASP A 37 17.66 -20.80 -3.08
CA ASP A 37 17.65 -20.69 -1.61
C ASP A 37 16.51 -19.77 -1.10
N LEU A 38 15.28 -20.28 -1.11
CA LEU A 38 14.07 -19.58 -0.68
C LEU A 38 14.04 -19.40 0.83
N ALA A 39 14.62 -20.35 1.58
CA ALA A 39 14.71 -20.26 3.02
C ALA A 39 15.52 -19.03 3.44
N SER A 40 16.69 -18.80 2.83
CA SER A 40 17.50 -17.65 3.19
C SER A 40 16.96 -16.32 2.65
N VAL A 41 16.23 -16.35 1.53
CA VAL A 41 15.47 -15.17 1.09
C VAL A 41 14.33 -14.88 2.06
N ALA A 42 13.64 -15.90 2.58
CA ALA A 42 12.56 -15.74 3.55
C ALA A 42 13.09 -15.13 4.85
N GLU A 43 14.20 -15.65 5.36
CA GLU A 43 14.90 -15.07 6.51
C GLU A 43 15.24 -13.59 6.28
N SER A 44 15.79 -13.24 5.11
CA SER A 44 16.13 -11.85 4.77
C SER A 44 14.89 -10.94 4.74
N LEU A 45 13.74 -11.48 4.32
CA LEU A 45 12.48 -10.74 4.27
C LEU A 45 11.73 -10.71 5.61
N GLY A 46 12.19 -11.43 6.64
CA GLY A 46 11.41 -11.68 7.86
C GLY A 46 10.10 -12.41 7.55
N GLY A 47 10.14 -13.32 6.58
CA GLY A 47 8.99 -14.06 6.06
C GLY A 47 9.09 -15.57 6.24
N GLU A 48 8.11 -16.28 5.71
CA GLU A 48 8.02 -17.74 5.74
C GLU A 48 7.86 -18.30 4.33
N VAL A 49 8.47 -19.46 4.05
CA VAL A 49 8.21 -20.19 2.81
C VAL A 49 6.84 -20.87 2.92
N ALA A 50 5.96 -20.58 1.98
CA ALA A 50 4.63 -21.17 1.85
C ALA A 50 4.48 -21.82 0.47
N THR A 51 3.45 -22.63 0.29
CA THR A 51 3.12 -23.25 -1.00
C THR A 51 1.73 -22.81 -1.43
N ASP A 52 1.60 -22.36 -2.68
CA ASP A 52 0.29 -21.99 -3.24
C ASP A 52 -0.50 -23.28 -3.50
N PRO A 53 -1.62 -23.53 -2.79
CA PRO A 53 -2.38 -24.77 -2.95
C PRO A 53 -2.95 -24.94 -4.36
N SER A 54 -3.13 -23.85 -5.11
CA SER A 54 -3.65 -23.90 -6.47
C SER A 54 -2.59 -24.28 -7.51
N ARG A 55 -1.30 -24.22 -7.16
CA ARG A 55 -0.19 -24.41 -8.12
C ARG A 55 0.95 -25.28 -7.64
N ALA A 56 0.96 -25.65 -6.36
CA ALA A 56 2.09 -26.31 -5.71
C ALA A 56 3.43 -25.55 -5.88
N LEU A 57 3.37 -24.22 -6.05
CA LEU A 57 4.55 -23.39 -6.22
C LEU A 57 4.98 -22.81 -4.88
N PRO A 58 6.25 -22.99 -4.46
CA PRO A 58 6.74 -22.33 -3.26
C PRO A 58 6.89 -20.83 -3.51
N PHE A 59 6.43 -20.04 -2.55
CA PHE A 59 6.59 -18.59 -2.49
C PHE A 59 6.95 -18.20 -1.06
N ILE A 60 7.34 -16.95 -0.85
CA ILE A 60 7.64 -16.43 0.48
C ILE A 60 6.53 -15.46 0.85
N ARG A 61 5.87 -15.69 1.98
CA ARG A 61 4.94 -14.73 2.58
C ARG A 61 5.70 -13.85 3.56
N PHE A 62 5.45 -12.55 3.54
CA PHE A 62 6.06 -11.62 4.49
C PHE A 62 5.05 -10.54 4.89
N THR A 63 5.36 -9.79 5.94
CA THR A 63 4.63 -8.57 6.32
C THR A 63 5.61 -7.41 6.37
N ARG A 64 5.26 -6.29 5.74
CA ARG A 64 6.11 -5.08 5.71
C ARG A 64 5.22 -3.85 5.82
N ALA A 65 5.55 -2.94 6.74
CA ALA A 65 4.75 -1.76 7.06
C ALA A 65 3.25 -2.09 7.32
N GLY A 66 2.98 -3.21 8.00
CA GLY A 66 1.61 -3.67 8.29
C GLY A 66 0.87 -4.28 7.09
N ALA A 67 1.44 -4.25 5.89
CA ALA A 67 0.87 -4.85 4.70
C ALA A 67 1.39 -6.27 4.47
N LYS A 68 0.51 -7.18 4.06
CA LYS A 68 0.88 -8.54 3.68
C LYS A 68 1.44 -8.52 2.27
N GLY A 69 2.52 -9.26 2.05
CA GLY A 69 3.11 -9.42 0.73
C GLY A 69 3.57 -10.83 0.46
N PHE A 70 3.89 -11.08 -0.80
CA PHE A 70 4.58 -12.29 -1.21
C PHE A 70 5.68 -12.03 -2.21
N PHE A 71 6.67 -12.90 -2.18
CA PHE A 71 7.81 -12.93 -3.09
C PHE A 71 7.82 -14.29 -3.80
N LEU A 72 7.89 -14.28 -5.12
CA LEU A 72 7.89 -15.48 -5.95
C LEU A 72 8.96 -15.39 -7.03
N ARG A 73 9.62 -16.52 -7.31
CA ARG A 73 10.45 -16.69 -8.51
C ARG A 73 9.88 -17.77 -9.40
N TRP A 74 9.72 -17.46 -10.67
CA TRP A 74 9.13 -18.38 -11.63
C TRP A 74 9.72 -18.13 -13.02
N ARG A 75 9.49 -19.03 -13.96
CA ARG A 75 9.93 -18.90 -15.34
C ARG A 75 8.71 -18.85 -16.25
N SER A 76 8.68 -18.02 -17.28
CA SER A 76 7.70 -18.22 -18.37
C SER A 76 8.38 -18.11 -19.71
N GLY A 77 8.23 -19.16 -20.52
CA GLY A 77 9.11 -19.41 -21.64
C GLY A 77 10.56 -19.57 -21.15
N SER A 78 11.49 -18.86 -21.77
CA SER A 78 12.90 -18.83 -21.39
C SER A 78 13.23 -17.80 -20.29
N THR A 79 12.31 -16.91 -19.96
CA THR A 79 12.57 -15.77 -19.06
C THR A 79 12.23 -16.12 -17.62
N ALA A 80 13.22 -16.00 -16.74
CA ALA A 80 13.02 -16.03 -15.29
C ALA A 80 12.44 -14.69 -14.81
N VAL A 81 11.55 -14.73 -13.82
CA VAL A 81 10.89 -13.56 -13.25
C VAL A 81 10.94 -13.63 -11.74
N THR A 82 11.29 -12.51 -11.13
CA THR A 82 11.10 -12.26 -9.70
C THR A 82 9.92 -11.31 -9.55
N SER A 83 8.92 -11.72 -8.78
CA SER A 83 7.70 -10.95 -8.55
C SER A 83 7.53 -10.69 -7.06
N VAL A 84 7.27 -9.43 -6.71
CA VAL A 84 6.90 -8.99 -5.37
C VAL A 84 5.52 -8.38 -5.45
N GLU A 85 4.61 -8.88 -4.63
CA GLU A 85 3.26 -8.31 -4.48
C GLU A 85 3.05 -7.88 -3.04
N ILE A 86 2.42 -6.72 -2.84
CA ILE A 86 1.97 -6.27 -1.52
C ILE A 86 0.50 -5.84 -1.63
N SER A 87 -0.31 -6.29 -0.67
CA SER A 87 -1.70 -5.87 -0.53
C SER A 87 -1.77 -4.51 0.18
N VAL A 88 -1.87 -3.44 -0.60
CA VAL A 88 -2.19 -2.09 -0.12
C VAL A 88 -3.24 -1.47 -1.04
N PRO A 89 -4.18 -0.68 -0.49
CA PRO A 89 -5.09 0.09 -1.32
C PRO A 89 -4.33 0.94 -2.35
N ALA A 90 -4.91 1.12 -3.54
CA ALA A 90 -4.45 2.07 -4.54
C ALA A 90 -5.61 2.92 -5.07
N GLY A 91 -5.30 4.12 -5.57
CA GLY A 91 -6.33 5.06 -6.05
C GLY A 91 -6.95 4.65 -7.40
N GLY A 92 -6.31 3.72 -8.12
CA GLY A 92 -6.77 3.28 -9.43
C GLY A 92 -5.92 2.12 -9.98
N THR A 93 -6.20 1.76 -11.23
CA THR A 93 -5.42 0.77 -11.97
C THR A 93 -4.41 1.47 -12.86
N ALA A 94 -3.15 1.10 -12.74
CA ALA A 94 -2.08 1.57 -13.60
C ALA A 94 -1.08 0.45 -13.83
N GLU A 95 -0.46 0.44 -15.00
CA GLU A 95 0.57 -0.51 -15.35
C GLU A 95 1.64 0.21 -16.17
N LEU A 96 2.89 0.06 -15.74
CA LEU A 96 4.07 0.54 -16.42
C LEU A 96 4.94 -0.66 -16.75
N ILE A 97 5.44 -0.70 -17.98
CA ILE A 97 6.28 -1.77 -18.46
C ILE A 97 7.48 -1.22 -19.21
N SER A 98 8.68 -1.75 -18.96
CA SER A 98 9.85 -1.34 -19.73
C SER A 98 9.92 -2.03 -21.09
N ARG A 99 10.61 -1.41 -22.04
CA ARG A 99 10.96 -2.06 -23.32
C ARG A 99 11.71 -3.35 -23.07
N GLY A 100 11.50 -4.31 -23.97
CA GLY A 100 12.10 -5.64 -23.87
C GLY A 100 11.48 -6.54 -22.79
N SER A 101 10.53 -6.03 -22.00
CA SER A 101 9.76 -6.91 -21.13
C SER A 101 8.95 -7.86 -21.98
N ARG A 102 8.88 -9.12 -21.54
CA ARG A 102 8.07 -10.14 -22.21
C ARG A 102 6.56 -9.82 -22.19
N PHE A 103 6.11 -8.94 -21.30
CA PHE A 103 4.71 -8.52 -21.24
C PHE A 103 4.41 -7.35 -22.21
N ALA A 104 5.41 -6.85 -22.96
CA ALA A 104 5.29 -5.71 -23.86
C ALA A 104 4.60 -6.04 -25.20
N GLY A 105 4.25 -7.32 -25.44
CA GLY A 105 3.54 -7.74 -26.64
C GLY A 105 2.06 -7.31 -26.73
N ASP A 106 1.56 -6.60 -25.72
CA ASP A 106 0.21 -6.03 -25.74
C ASP A 106 0.25 -4.66 -26.43
N ALA A 107 -0.49 -4.51 -27.54
CA ALA A 107 -0.53 -3.27 -28.32
C ALA A 107 -1.21 -2.10 -27.58
N SER A 108 -1.68 -2.32 -26.36
CA SER A 108 -2.46 -1.35 -25.57
C SER A 108 -1.62 -0.36 -24.77
N TYR A 109 -0.29 -0.35 -24.88
CA TYR A 109 0.56 0.56 -24.12
C TYR A 109 0.77 1.86 -24.88
N ASP A 110 0.58 2.97 -24.18
CA ASP A 110 1.03 4.27 -24.63
C ASP A 110 2.54 4.36 -24.38
N TRP A 111 3.30 4.30 -25.48
CA TRP A 111 4.74 4.51 -25.48
C TRP A 111 4.98 5.96 -25.90
N ALA A 112 5.01 6.87 -24.93
CA ALA A 112 5.24 8.29 -25.19
C ALA A 112 6.43 8.51 -26.15
N ASP A 113 6.11 8.90 -27.39
CA ASP A 113 6.93 9.34 -28.53
C ASP A 113 8.35 8.79 -28.71
N GLY A 114 8.62 7.59 -28.21
CA GLY A 114 9.90 6.90 -28.42
C GLY A 114 11.03 7.28 -27.45
N GLU A 115 10.90 8.32 -26.64
CA GLU A 115 11.95 8.76 -25.71
C GLU A 115 11.92 8.00 -24.38
N ARG A 116 10.75 7.60 -23.88
CA ARG A 116 10.66 6.89 -22.59
C ARG A 116 11.03 5.41 -22.75
N PRO A 117 11.80 4.82 -21.81
CA PRO A 117 12.11 3.40 -21.82
C PRO A 117 10.91 2.52 -21.43
N CYS A 118 9.78 3.13 -21.06
CA CYS A 118 8.60 2.43 -20.56
C CYS A 118 7.31 2.87 -21.25
N GLY A 119 6.36 1.95 -21.40
CA GLY A 119 5.00 2.19 -21.85
C GLY A 119 4.05 2.10 -20.67
N VAL A 120 2.94 2.84 -20.74
CA VAL A 120 1.94 2.88 -19.66
C VAL A 120 0.53 2.59 -20.15
N LYS A 121 -0.30 2.07 -19.25
CA LYS A 121 -1.76 1.97 -19.44
C LYS A 121 -2.46 2.03 -18.09
N GLY A 122 -3.69 2.52 -18.05
CA GLY A 122 -4.44 2.63 -16.81
C GLY A 122 -5.52 3.70 -16.85
N ASP A 123 -6.05 4.00 -15.68
CA ASP A 123 -6.96 5.13 -15.47
C ASP A 123 -6.19 6.45 -15.61
N ALA A 124 -6.62 7.33 -16.51
CA ALA A 124 -5.87 8.55 -16.84
C ALA A 124 -5.70 9.49 -15.64
N ALA A 125 -6.72 9.66 -14.80
CA ALA A 125 -6.64 10.50 -13.61
C ALA A 125 -5.64 9.92 -12.59
N TRP A 126 -5.64 8.60 -12.43
CA TRP A 126 -4.70 7.91 -11.56
C TRP A 126 -3.25 7.96 -12.08
N LEU A 127 -3.06 7.79 -13.39
CA LEU A 127 -1.75 7.92 -14.04
C LEU A 127 -1.14 9.29 -13.80
N ALA A 128 -1.93 10.37 -13.94
CA ALA A 128 -1.47 11.73 -13.67
C ALA A 128 -0.97 11.89 -12.22
N LYS A 129 -1.70 11.36 -11.23
CA LYS A 129 -1.27 11.40 -9.83
C LYS A 129 0.00 10.61 -9.56
N LEU A 130 0.16 9.45 -10.20
CA LEU A 130 1.39 8.66 -10.10
C LEU A 130 2.58 9.39 -10.74
N GLU A 131 2.36 10.08 -11.87
CA GLU A 131 3.39 10.90 -12.52
C GLU A 131 3.84 12.05 -11.61
N GLU A 132 2.91 12.77 -10.98
CA GLU A 132 3.22 13.78 -9.96
C GLU A 132 4.01 13.21 -8.77
N GLY A 133 3.71 11.97 -8.37
CA GLY A 133 4.43 11.23 -7.35
C GLY A 133 5.82 10.72 -7.77
N GLY A 134 6.26 10.97 -9.00
CA GLY A 134 7.57 10.57 -9.51
C GLY A 134 7.66 9.12 -10.00
N TRP A 135 6.54 8.51 -10.38
CA TRP A 135 6.48 7.09 -10.78
C TRP A 135 7.39 6.72 -11.97
N PHE A 136 7.54 7.62 -12.96
CA PHE A 136 8.44 7.38 -14.09
C PHE A 136 9.91 7.39 -13.71
N ARG A 137 10.34 8.38 -12.91
CA ARG A 137 11.71 8.44 -12.39
C ARG A 137 12.01 7.20 -11.54
N PHE A 138 11.06 6.78 -10.70
CA PHE A 138 11.17 5.54 -9.95
C PHE A 138 11.38 4.32 -10.86
N ALA A 139 10.64 4.23 -11.97
CA ALA A 139 10.79 3.13 -12.93
C ALA A 139 12.16 3.15 -13.63
N GLU A 140 12.70 4.32 -13.96
CA GLU A 140 14.04 4.47 -14.54
C GLU A 140 15.13 4.02 -13.57
N ASP A 141 15.07 4.46 -12.31
CA ASP A 141 16.00 4.06 -11.26
C ASP A 141 15.94 2.54 -11.01
N LEU A 142 14.72 1.97 -10.99
CA LEU A 142 14.53 0.53 -10.84
C LEU A 142 15.05 -0.25 -12.05
N LEU A 143 14.83 0.25 -13.27
CA LEU A 143 15.32 -0.37 -14.50
C LEU A 143 16.85 -0.37 -14.53
N ALA A 144 17.47 0.76 -14.21
CA ALA A 144 18.92 0.91 -14.11
C ALA A 144 19.51 -0.01 -13.04
N TRP A 145 18.87 -0.07 -11.87
CA TRP A 145 19.26 -1.00 -10.81
C TRP A 145 19.13 -2.45 -11.30
N ALA A 146 17.96 -2.85 -11.77
CA ALA A 146 17.65 -4.23 -12.13
C ALA A 146 18.58 -4.76 -13.21
N GLY A 147 18.92 -3.93 -14.21
CA GLY A 147 19.66 -4.36 -15.41
C GLY A 147 18.88 -5.36 -16.26
N ALA A 148 17.55 -5.40 -16.09
CA ALA A 148 16.62 -6.30 -16.75
C ALA A 148 15.27 -5.60 -16.89
N ALA A 149 14.43 -6.08 -17.80
CA ALA A 149 13.12 -5.48 -18.00
C ALA A 149 12.25 -5.59 -16.74
N ILE A 150 11.41 -4.58 -16.53
CA ILE A 150 10.58 -4.44 -15.33
C ILE A 150 9.12 -4.25 -15.69
N ARG A 151 8.25 -4.55 -14.73
CA ARG A 151 6.83 -4.25 -14.76
C ARG A 151 6.38 -3.76 -13.39
N LEU A 152 5.70 -2.63 -13.37
CA LEU A 152 5.03 -2.07 -12.21
C LEU A 152 3.53 -2.11 -12.45
N ARG A 153 2.77 -2.54 -11.47
CA ARG A 153 1.32 -2.56 -11.58
C ARG A 153 0.69 -2.13 -10.27
N THR A 154 -0.32 -1.28 -10.39
CA THR A 154 -1.28 -1.01 -9.34
C THR A 154 -2.61 -1.62 -9.76
N ASP A 155 -3.22 -2.38 -8.86
CA ASP A 155 -4.67 -2.57 -8.85
C ASP A 155 -5.22 -1.94 -7.57
N ARG A 156 -6.55 -1.90 -7.44
CA ARG A 156 -7.21 -1.19 -6.32
C ARG A 156 -6.78 -1.68 -4.93
N GLU A 157 -6.23 -2.88 -4.81
CA GLU A 157 -5.92 -3.52 -3.53
C GLU A 157 -4.49 -4.06 -3.44
N ARG A 158 -3.71 -3.97 -4.53
CA ARG A 158 -2.41 -4.62 -4.66
C ARG A 158 -1.47 -3.81 -5.52
N LEU A 159 -0.20 -3.91 -5.15
CA LEU A 159 0.93 -3.44 -5.92
C LEU A 159 1.77 -4.62 -6.33
N THR A 160 2.16 -4.68 -7.59
CA THR A 160 3.05 -5.70 -8.13
C THR A 160 4.28 -5.05 -8.74
N LEU A 161 5.45 -5.55 -8.37
CA LEU A 161 6.74 -5.23 -8.98
C LEU A 161 7.32 -6.53 -9.53
N GLU A 162 7.54 -6.58 -10.84
CA GLU A 162 8.18 -7.71 -11.50
C GLU A 162 9.49 -7.29 -12.17
N VAL A 163 10.48 -8.16 -12.09
CA VAL A 163 11.75 -8.05 -12.81
C VAL A 163 11.93 -9.30 -13.64
N ASP A 164 12.19 -9.16 -14.93
CA ASP A 164 12.45 -10.24 -15.90
C ASP A 164 13.86 -10.84 -15.72
N SER A 165 14.23 -11.11 -14.47
CA SER A 165 15.42 -11.88 -14.09
C SER A 165 15.25 -12.50 -12.70
N VAL A 166 16.19 -13.38 -12.32
CA VAL A 166 16.29 -13.87 -10.94
C VAL A 166 17.05 -12.84 -10.10
N VAL A 167 16.35 -12.18 -9.18
CA VAL A 167 17.00 -11.31 -8.18
C VAL A 167 17.65 -12.20 -7.13
N LYS A 168 18.98 -12.17 -7.07
CA LYS A 168 19.79 -12.95 -6.10
C LYS A 168 19.59 -12.45 -4.67
N LYS A 169 19.92 -13.29 -3.68
CA LYS A 169 19.71 -13.03 -2.23
C LYS A 169 20.29 -11.68 -1.79
N ASP A 170 21.53 -11.39 -2.16
CA ASP A 170 22.24 -10.15 -1.86
C ASP A 170 21.55 -8.89 -2.39
N ARG A 171 20.70 -9.04 -3.41
CA ARG A 171 19.93 -7.95 -4.04
C ARG A 171 18.48 -7.84 -3.56
N VAL A 172 18.00 -8.79 -2.75
CA VAL A 172 16.60 -8.79 -2.27
C VAL A 172 16.28 -7.55 -1.45
N GLN A 173 17.19 -7.10 -0.58
CA GLN A 173 16.94 -5.89 0.22
C GLN A 173 16.82 -4.63 -0.65
N GLY A 174 17.63 -4.54 -1.71
CA GLY A 174 17.51 -3.46 -2.70
C GLY A 174 16.13 -3.46 -3.36
N LEU A 175 15.66 -4.63 -3.82
CA LEU A 175 14.33 -4.79 -4.41
C LEU A 175 13.22 -4.36 -3.42
N MET A 176 13.34 -4.73 -2.14
CA MET A 176 12.36 -4.34 -1.14
C MET A 176 12.39 -2.83 -0.83
N GLY A 177 13.55 -2.19 -0.91
CA GLY A 177 13.65 -0.72 -0.83
C GLY A 177 12.89 -0.03 -1.97
N PHE A 178 12.98 -0.57 -3.20
CA PHE A 178 12.14 -0.12 -4.32
C PHE A 178 10.66 -0.38 -4.06
N MET A 179 10.30 -1.54 -3.50
CA MET A 179 8.90 -1.81 -3.16
C MET A 179 8.35 -0.81 -2.12
N ASP A 180 9.13 -0.45 -1.10
CA ASP A 180 8.72 0.57 -0.12
C ASP A 180 8.58 1.96 -0.73
N ALA A 181 9.47 2.32 -1.66
CA ALA A 181 9.33 3.55 -2.43
C ALA A 181 8.06 3.52 -3.30
N PHE A 182 7.75 2.39 -3.95
CA PHE A 182 6.55 2.24 -4.75
C PHE A 182 5.26 2.38 -3.93
N VAL A 183 5.20 1.74 -2.76
CA VAL A 183 4.09 1.90 -1.80
C VAL A 183 3.89 3.37 -1.44
N ARG A 184 4.97 4.12 -1.16
CA ARG A 184 4.90 5.55 -0.84
C ARG A 184 4.36 6.37 -2.01
N ILE A 185 4.85 6.16 -3.23
CA ILE A 185 4.37 6.86 -4.44
C ILE A 185 2.86 6.66 -4.60
N VAL A 186 2.39 5.42 -4.46
CA VAL A 186 0.97 5.09 -4.54
C VAL A 186 0.16 5.76 -3.42
N GLN A 187 0.65 5.70 -2.18
CA GLN A 187 -0.04 6.32 -1.05
C GLN A 187 -0.10 7.85 -1.18
N THR A 188 0.93 8.50 -1.70
CA THR A 188 0.92 9.93 -2.00
C THR A 188 -0.11 10.27 -3.07
N GLY A 189 -0.23 9.47 -4.13
CA GLY A 189 -1.28 9.67 -5.13
C GLY A 189 -2.69 9.42 -4.60
N MET A 190 -2.84 8.50 -3.63
CA MET A 190 -4.13 8.17 -3.05
C MET A 190 -4.74 9.31 -2.24
N ASP A 191 -3.92 10.14 -1.60
CA ASP A 191 -4.39 11.19 -0.72
C ASP A 191 -5.06 12.31 -1.53
N PRO A 192 -6.41 12.42 -1.54
CA PRO A 192 -7.09 13.51 -2.23
C PRO A 192 -7.00 14.82 -1.41
N GLY A 193 -6.49 14.75 -0.18
CA GLY A 193 -6.41 15.85 0.74
C GLY A 193 -5.14 15.70 1.53
N ARG A 194 -4.01 15.91 0.85
CA ARG A 194 -2.73 16.27 1.45
C ARG A 194 -3.05 17.01 2.74
N VAL A 195 -2.87 16.34 3.88
CA VAL A 195 -2.92 17.02 5.17
C VAL A 195 -1.68 17.89 5.13
N ASP A 196 -1.82 19.10 4.59
CA ASP A 196 -0.85 20.14 4.80
C ASP A 196 -0.81 20.27 6.32
N VAL A 197 0.26 19.74 6.92
CA VAL A 197 0.67 20.15 8.24
C VAL A 197 1.11 21.60 8.05
N VAL A 198 0.13 22.49 7.99
CA VAL A 198 0.37 23.90 8.19
C VAL A 198 0.95 23.94 9.60
N GLU A 199 2.14 24.50 9.75
CA GLU A 199 2.58 24.97 11.05
C GLU A 199 1.55 26.02 11.48
N ALA A 200 0.47 25.56 12.10
CA ALA A 200 -0.45 26.42 12.79
C ALA A 200 0.36 26.95 13.96
N ASP A 201 0.75 28.21 13.89
CA ASP A 201 1.24 28.95 15.04
C ASP A 201 0.28 28.67 16.20
N LEU A 202 0.70 27.81 17.14
CA LEU A 202 0.00 27.53 18.39
C LEU A 202 -0.12 28.79 19.26
N ALA A 203 0.41 29.92 18.78
CA ALA A 203 0.32 31.25 19.32
C ALA A 203 -0.97 32.00 18.93
N ALA A 204 -1.92 31.43 18.19
CA ALA A 204 -3.23 32.05 18.01
C ALA A 204 -4.04 31.99 19.33
N PRO A 205 -4.32 33.12 20.00
CA PRO A 205 -5.14 33.15 21.21
C PRO A 205 -6.60 32.95 20.81
N GLY A 206 -7.01 31.70 20.63
CA GLY A 206 -8.35 31.40 20.12
C GLY A 206 -8.62 29.91 19.95
N GLY A 207 -8.51 29.14 21.04
CA GLY A 207 -9.00 27.77 21.04
C GLY A 207 -10.49 27.69 21.41
N VAL A 208 -11.16 26.60 21.07
CA VAL A 208 -12.53 26.30 21.50
C VAL A 208 -12.48 25.16 22.52
N CYS A 209 -13.17 25.31 23.66
CA CYS A 209 -13.24 24.25 24.65
C CYS A 209 -14.03 23.06 24.09
N GLN A 210 -13.44 21.88 24.07
CA GLN A 210 -14.06 20.66 23.51
C GLN A 210 -15.23 20.13 24.34
N VAL A 211 -15.52 20.75 25.49
CA VAL A 211 -16.61 20.36 26.40
C VAL A 211 -17.85 21.18 26.12
N CYS A 212 -17.72 22.50 26.13
CA CYS A 212 -18.84 23.43 25.96
C CYS A 212 -18.90 24.06 24.56
N THR A 213 -17.93 23.79 23.70
CA THR A 213 -17.79 24.37 22.34
C THR A 213 -17.73 25.89 22.30
N SER A 214 -17.49 26.55 23.43
CA SER A 214 -17.33 28.00 23.51
C SER A 214 -15.86 28.42 23.40
N PRO A 215 -15.56 29.64 22.90
CA PRO A 215 -14.20 30.16 22.84
C PRO A 215 -13.51 30.16 24.21
N LEU A 216 -12.23 29.80 24.24
CA LEU A 216 -11.36 29.88 25.41
C LEU A 216 -10.92 31.34 25.62
N ALA A 217 -11.84 32.16 26.13
CA ALA A 217 -11.60 33.59 26.43
C ALA A 217 -11.48 33.88 27.94
N GLU A 218 -11.86 32.93 28.80
CA GLU A 218 -11.90 33.06 30.26
C GLU A 218 -10.70 32.35 30.92
N THR A 219 -10.76 32.07 32.23
CA THR A 219 -9.71 31.32 32.95
C THR A 219 -9.49 29.94 32.31
N VAL A 220 -8.39 29.83 31.55
CA VAL A 220 -7.98 28.60 30.87
C VAL A 220 -7.06 27.79 31.78
N VAL A 221 -7.34 26.50 31.87
CA VAL A 221 -6.44 25.51 32.46
C VAL A 221 -5.98 24.54 31.39
N ARG A 222 -4.80 23.96 31.56
CA ARG A 222 -4.27 22.93 30.65
C ARG A 222 -4.11 21.62 31.38
N CYS A 223 -4.41 20.51 30.70
CA CYS A 223 -4.07 19.19 31.21
C CYS A 223 -2.55 19.08 31.36
N ALA A 224 -2.05 18.74 32.55
CA ALA A 224 -0.61 18.65 32.80
C ALA A 224 0.11 17.61 31.92
N LYS A 225 -0.61 16.61 31.39
CA LYS A 225 -0.04 15.55 30.55
C LYS A 225 0.09 15.93 29.08
N CYS A 226 -0.97 16.46 28.48
CA CYS A 226 -1.09 16.67 27.04
C CYS A 226 -1.16 18.14 26.62
N GLY A 227 -1.24 19.07 27.57
CA GLY A 227 -1.28 20.51 27.31
C GLY A 227 -2.58 21.03 26.71
N THR A 228 -3.58 20.17 26.50
CA THR A 228 -4.88 20.55 25.93
C THR A 228 -5.58 21.58 26.83
N PRO A 229 -6.02 22.73 26.28
CA PRO A 229 -6.68 23.76 27.06
C PRO A 229 -8.17 23.48 27.28
N HIS A 230 -8.67 23.86 28.46
CA HIS A 230 -10.04 23.74 28.90
C HIS A 230 -10.44 25.00 29.69
N HIS A 231 -11.75 25.33 29.75
CA HIS A 231 -12.22 26.25 30.79
C HIS A 231 -12.07 25.59 32.16
N ALA A 232 -11.70 26.36 33.19
CA ALA A 232 -11.58 25.86 34.56
C ALA A 232 -12.87 25.13 35.03
N ASP A 233 -14.05 25.67 34.69
CA ASP A 233 -15.32 25.05 35.08
C ASP A 233 -15.60 23.74 34.32
N CYS A 234 -15.27 23.69 33.03
CA CYS A 234 -15.39 22.47 32.23
C CYS A 234 -14.43 21.38 32.74
N TRP A 235 -13.24 21.76 33.20
CA TRP A 235 -12.30 20.84 33.81
C TRP A 235 -12.85 20.28 35.13
N LYS A 236 -13.31 21.15 36.04
CA LYS A 236 -13.92 20.73 37.32
C LYS A 236 -15.13 19.82 37.12
N TYR A 237 -15.96 20.12 36.12
CA TYR A 237 -17.13 19.32 35.78
C TYR A 237 -16.77 17.90 35.33
N LEU A 238 -15.76 17.74 34.47
CA LEU A 238 -15.34 16.43 33.96
C LEU A 238 -14.39 15.67 34.88
N GLY A 239 -13.58 16.39 35.66
CA GLY A 239 -12.52 15.84 36.51
C GLY A 239 -11.33 15.23 35.74
N LYS A 240 -11.30 15.33 34.41
CA LYS A 240 -10.25 14.79 33.54
C LYS A 240 -10.27 15.47 32.16
N CYS A 241 -9.20 15.29 31.39
CA CYS A 241 -9.12 15.82 30.02
C CYS A 241 -10.20 15.21 29.12
N SER A 242 -11.03 16.03 28.49
CA SER A 242 -12.09 15.56 27.59
C SER A 242 -11.58 15.05 26.24
N THR A 243 -10.43 15.54 25.78
CA THR A 243 -9.89 15.18 24.46
C THR A 243 -9.23 13.81 24.49
N TYR A 244 -8.42 13.53 25.51
CA TYR A 244 -7.62 12.30 25.58
C TYR A 244 -7.91 11.43 26.80
N GLY A 245 -8.84 11.82 27.68
CA GLY A 245 -9.18 11.05 28.89
C GLY A 245 -8.05 10.96 29.93
N CYS A 246 -7.07 11.87 29.88
CA CYS A 246 -5.95 11.90 30.81
C CYS A 246 -6.44 12.13 32.25
N GLY A 247 -6.01 11.30 33.21
CA GLY A 247 -6.35 11.41 34.63
C GLY A 247 -5.36 12.21 35.48
N GLU A 248 -4.56 13.07 34.86
CA GLU A 248 -3.62 13.96 35.56
C GLU A 248 -4.30 15.26 36.00
N THR A 249 -3.64 16.05 36.86
CA THR A 249 -4.15 17.34 37.33
C THR A 249 -4.12 18.42 36.25
N GLU A 250 -4.80 19.53 36.54
CA GLU A 250 -4.72 20.75 35.74
C GLU A 250 -3.48 21.59 36.12
N THR A 251 -3.02 22.39 35.17
CA THR A 251 -2.04 23.45 35.38
C THR A 251 -2.69 24.75 34.94
N ALA A 252 -2.68 25.76 35.82
CA ALA A 252 -3.09 27.11 35.45
C ALA A 252 -2.10 27.67 34.43
N VAL A 253 -2.63 28.34 33.40
CA VAL A 253 -1.84 29.03 32.36
C VAL A 253 -1.56 30.45 32.81
#